data_AF-D8FEB5-F1
#
_entry.id   AF-D8FEB5-F1
#
_cell.length_a   1.000
_cell.length_b   1.000
_cell.length_c   1.000
_cell.angle_alpha   90.00
_cell.angle_beta   90.00
_cell.angle_gamma   90.00
#
_symmetry.space_group_name_H-M   'P 1'
#
loop_
_entity.id
_entity.type
_entity.pdbx_description
1 polymer ?
#
loop_
_entity_poly.entity_id
_entity_poly.type
_entity_poly.pdbx_seq_one_letter_code
_entity_poly.pdbx_strand_id
1 'polypeptide(L)'
;MVFSNVMSAVRDGEADFGLVIHEGRFTLDAYGLQSALDLGQWWEEKTGFPIPLGGIAIRRNLGSGAAKQVDQRIQESLLLAGSGSSMVNDYVKAHAQEMAPTVIQQHIDLYVNRFSRELGDEGEEAVRVLLQRAESAGLLTPCDSPLLASP
;
A
#
# COMPACT_ATOMS: atom_id res chain seq x y z
N MET A 1 5.77 18.15 -7.50
CA MET A 1 5.08 18.31 -6.20
C MET A 1 5.25 17.02 -5.42
N VAL A 2 5.54 17.09 -4.11
CA VAL A 2 5.59 15.91 -3.24
C VAL A 2 4.19 15.63 -2.67
N PHE A 3 3.89 14.38 -2.31
CA PHE A 3 2.55 13.98 -1.85
C PHE A 3 2.05 14.81 -0.64
N SER A 4 2.96 15.22 0.26
CA SER A 4 2.66 16.03 1.44
C SER A 4 2.10 17.42 1.11
N ASN A 5 2.29 17.91 -0.12
CA ASN A 5 1.83 19.24 -0.53
C ASN A 5 0.47 19.21 -1.23
N VAL A 6 -0.06 18.02 -1.57
CA VAL A 6 -1.25 17.89 -2.41
C VAL A 6 -2.48 18.53 -1.77
N MET A 7 -2.73 18.28 -0.47
CA MET A 7 -3.89 18.84 0.22
C MET A 7 -3.81 20.37 0.35
N SER A 8 -2.63 20.92 0.64
CA SER A 8 -2.43 22.37 0.68
C SER A 8 -2.65 23.01 -0.69
N ALA A 9 -2.16 22.40 -1.78
CA ALA A 9 -2.35 22.92 -3.14
C ALA A 9 -3.84 22.99 -3.54
N VAL A 10 -4.64 22.00 -3.14
CA VAL A 10 -6.09 22.03 -3.38
C VAL A 10 -6.78 23.09 -2.52
N ARG A 11 -6.45 23.15 -1.22
CA ARG A 11 -7.00 24.15 -0.29
C ARG A 11 -6.71 25.58 -0.75
N ASP A 12 -5.50 25.83 -1.24
CA ASP A 12 -5.03 27.15 -1.64
C ASP A 12 -5.45 27.53 -3.07
N GLY A 13 -6.20 26.65 -3.76
CA GLY A 13 -6.73 26.89 -5.10
C GLY A 13 -5.68 26.79 -6.21
N GLU A 14 -4.52 26.19 -5.93
CA GLU A 14 -3.47 25.91 -6.94
C GLU A 14 -3.81 24.71 -7.82
N ALA A 15 -4.73 23.84 -7.36
CA ALA A 15 -5.24 22.70 -8.10
C ALA A 15 -6.74 22.46 -7.80
N ASP A 16 -7.49 22.00 -8.79
CA ASP A 16 -8.92 21.68 -8.62
C ASP A 16 -9.14 20.37 -7.82
N PHE A 17 -8.25 19.39 -7.98
CA PHE A 17 -8.32 18.07 -7.34
C PHE A 17 -6.94 17.58 -6.92
N GLY A 18 -6.90 16.71 -5.90
CA GLY A 18 -5.67 16.10 -5.40
C GLY A 18 -5.84 14.58 -5.21
N LEU A 19 -4.84 13.82 -5.67
CA LEU A 19 -4.73 12.40 -5.34
C LEU A 19 -4.00 12.26 -4.01
N VAL A 20 -4.74 11.88 -2.97
CA VAL A 20 -4.22 11.73 -1.61
C VAL A 20 -3.86 10.27 -1.34
N ILE A 21 -2.67 10.05 -0.78
CA ILE A 21 -2.12 8.75 -0.39
C ILE A 21 -1.62 8.80 1.06
N HIS A 22 -1.18 7.65 1.59
CA HIS A 22 -0.69 7.50 2.97
C HIS A 22 -1.72 7.94 4.03
N GLU A 23 -1.29 8.67 5.05
CA GLU A 23 -2.10 9.15 6.17
C GLU A 23 -3.02 10.33 5.82
N GLY A 24 -2.80 11.00 4.68
CA GLY A 24 -3.61 12.16 4.27
C GLY A 24 -5.11 11.85 4.16
N ARG A 25 -5.47 10.58 3.94
CA ARG A 25 -6.86 10.14 3.90
C ARG A 25 -7.62 10.33 5.21
N PHE A 26 -6.92 10.42 6.34
CA PHE A 26 -7.51 10.61 7.67
C PHE A 26 -7.55 12.09 8.09
N THR A 27 -6.98 13.00 7.31
CA THR A 27 -6.80 14.41 7.70
C THR A 27 -7.45 15.40 6.75
N LEU A 28 -8.23 14.96 5.77
CA LEU A 28 -8.95 15.82 4.81
C LEU A 28 -9.75 16.93 5.50
N ASP A 29 -10.50 16.59 6.54
CA ASP A 29 -11.34 17.54 7.30
C ASP A 29 -10.51 18.65 7.94
N ALA A 30 -9.29 18.35 8.40
CA ALA A 30 -8.38 19.34 8.99
C ALA A 30 -7.90 20.38 7.96
N TYR A 31 -7.96 20.05 6.67
CA TYR A 31 -7.67 20.95 5.56
C TYR A 31 -8.94 21.61 4.98
N GLY A 32 -10.12 21.32 5.53
CA GLY A 32 -11.40 21.77 4.97
C GLY A 32 -11.73 21.12 3.63
N LEU A 33 -11.16 19.94 3.35
CA LEU A 33 -11.36 19.18 2.11
C LEU A 33 -12.32 18.02 2.34
N GLN A 34 -12.93 17.55 1.27
CA GLN A 34 -13.79 16.36 1.26
C GLN A 34 -13.30 15.36 0.21
N SER A 35 -13.53 14.08 0.44
CA SER A 35 -13.22 13.05 -0.55
C SER A 35 -14.22 13.11 -1.70
N ALA A 36 -13.73 13.36 -2.92
CA ALA A 36 -14.57 13.31 -4.12
C ALA A 36 -14.85 11.87 -4.59
N LEU A 37 -13.89 10.97 -4.38
CA LEU A 37 -13.96 9.56 -4.77
C LEU A 37 -12.96 8.74 -3.96
N ASP A 38 -13.39 7.63 -3.38
CA ASP A 38 -12.47 6.61 -2.86
C ASP A 38 -12.09 5.65 -4.00
N LEU A 39 -10.83 5.71 -4.44
CA LEU A 39 -10.32 4.88 -5.54
C LEU A 39 -10.22 3.39 -5.16
N GLY A 40 -10.09 3.07 -3.87
CA GLY A 40 -10.10 1.68 -3.41
C GLY A 40 -11.50 1.08 -3.50
N GLN A 41 -12.51 1.81 -3.01
CA GLN A 41 -13.91 1.40 -3.15
C GLN A 41 -14.32 1.31 -4.62
N TRP A 42 -14.00 2.33 -5.42
CA TRP A 42 -14.28 2.33 -6.86
C TRP A 42 -13.63 1.13 -7.55
N TRP A 43 -12.39 0.79 -7.18
CA TRP A 43 -11.69 -0.37 -7.75
C TRP A 43 -12.41 -1.68 -7.42
N GLU A 44 -12.79 -1.87 -6.16
CA GLU A 44 -13.50 -3.06 -5.69
C GLU A 44 -14.85 -3.20 -6.40
N GLU A 45 -15.63 -2.12 -6.52
CA GLU A 45 -16.89 -2.11 -7.26
C GLU A 45 -16.72 -2.45 -8.75
N LYS A 46 -15.58 -2.08 -9.35
CA LYS A 46 -15.31 -2.30 -10.78
C LYS A 46 -14.65 -3.63 -11.10
N THR A 47 -14.08 -4.32 -10.12
CA THR A 47 -13.27 -5.53 -10.35
C THR A 47 -13.75 -6.72 -9.54
N GLY A 48 -14.41 -6.50 -8.41
CA GLY A 48 -14.67 -7.52 -7.40
C GLY A 48 -13.44 -7.92 -6.59
N PHE A 49 -12.31 -7.20 -6.75
CA PHE A 49 -11.04 -7.51 -6.09
C PHE A 49 -10.55 -6.34 -5.23
N PRO A 50 -9.80 -6.61 -4.15
CA PRO A 50 -9.10 -5.57 -3.41
C PRO A 50 -8.09 -4.84 -4.32
N ILE A 51 -7.83 -3.56 -4.04
CA ILE A 51 -6.85 -2.77 -4.80
C ILE A 51 -5.40 -3.12 -4.40
N PRO A 52 -4.54 -3.58 -5.31
CA PRO A 52 -3.11 -3.75 -5.01
C PRO A 52 -2.42 -2.39 -4.96
N LEU A 53 -1.92 -2.00 -3.79
CA LEU A 53 -1.27 -0.69 -3.57
C LEU A 53 0.25 -0.75 -3.58
N GLY A 54 0.82 -1.81 -3.02
CA GLY A 54 2.26 -1.95 -2.86
C GLY A 54 2.67 -3.41 -2.68
N GLY A 55 3.92 -3.70 -3.01
CA GLY A 55 4.52 -5.02 -2.85
C GLY A 55 6.02 -4.91 -2.60
N ILE A 56 6.58 -5.95 -2.00
CA ILE A 56 8.04 -6.06 -1.81
C ILE A 56 8.63 -6.77 -3.01
N ALA A 57 9.51 -6.10 -3.74
CA ALA A 57 10.17 -6.65 -4.91
C ALA A 57 11.60 -7.09 -4.59
N ILE A 58 12.01 -8.25 -5.11
CA ILE A 58 13.38 -8.74 -5.06
C ILE A 58 13.97 -8.81 -6.47
N ARG A 59 15.24 -8.43 -6.61
CA ARG A 59 15.96 -8.54 -7.87
C ARG A 59 16.10 -10.00 -8.30
N ARG A 60 15.68 -10.32 -9.52
CA ARG A 60 15.68 -11.71 -10.06
C ARG A 60 17.06 -12.37 -10.04
N ASN A 61 18.14 -11.61 -10.23
CA ASN A 61 19.50 -12.15 -10.26
C ASN A 61 20.05 -12.62 -8.89
N LEU A 62 19.32 -12.38 -7.79
CA LEU A 62 19.65 -12.95 -6.47
C LEU A 62 19.21 -14.42 -6.34
N GLY A 63 18.36 -14.91 -7.25
CA GLY A 63 17.89 -16.28 -7.28
C GLY A 63 16.77 -16.59 -6.28
N SER A 64 16.07 -17.69 -6.53
CA SER A 64 14.90 -18.12 -5.74
C SER A 64 15.24 -18.47 -4.28
N GLY A 65 16.45 -18.97 -4.03
CA GLY A 65 16.92 -19.25 -2.67
C GLY A 65 17.04 -18.00 -1.79
N ALA A 66 17.47 -16.87 -2.37
CA ALA A 66 17.49 -15.59 -1.67
C ALA A 66 16.07 -15.02 -1.51
N ALA A 67 15.22 -15.15 -2.53
CA ALA A 67 13.82 -14.73 -2.47
C ALA A 67 13.06 -15.40 -1.32
N LYS A 68 13.18 -16.74 -1.19
CA LYS A 68 12.58 -17.50 -0.09
C LYS A 68 13.05 -17.04 1.28
N GLN A 69 14.34 -16.80 1.44
CA GLN A 69 14.89 -16.33 2.71
C GLN A 69 14.37 -14.93 3.06
N VAL A 70 14.33 -14.00 2.10
CA VAL A 70 13.81 -12.65 2.32
C VAL A 70 12.33 -12.70 2.69
N ASP A 71 11.53 -13.48 1.97
CA ASP A 71 10.11 -13.65 2.25
C ASP A 71 9.84 -14.17 3.66
N GLN A 72 10.55 -15.24 4.07
CA GLN A 72 10.48 -15.77 5.44
C GLN A 72 10.85 -14.73 6.49
N ARG A 73 11.90 -13.93 6.26
CA ARG A 73 12.30 -12.87 7.21
C ARG A 73 11.27 -11.75 7.31
N ILE A 74 10.60 -11.42 6.22
CA ILE A 74 9.50 -10.44 6.24
C ILE A 74 8.31 -10.98 7.04
N GLN A 75 7.95 -12.25 6.85
CA GLN A 75 6.90 -12.90 7.64
C GLN A 75 7.24 -12.91 9.15
N GLU A 76 8.47 -13.28 9.51
CA GLU A 76 8.96 -13.22 10.91
C GLU A 76 8.89 -11.78 11.47
N SER A 77 9.23 -10.78 10.66
CA SER A 77 9.16 -9.37 11.05
C SER A 77 7.71 -8.91 11.31
N LEU A 78 6.75 -9.34 10.49
CA LEU A 78 5.33 -9.06 10.69
C LEU A 78 4.78 -9.74 11.95
N LEU A 79 5.22 -10.96 12.26
CA LEU A 79 4.86 -11.64 13.51
C LEU A 79 5.40 -10.88 14.72
N LEU A 80 6.65 -10.40 14.67
CA LEU A 80 7.23 -9.58 15.72
C LEU A 80 6.44 -8.26 15.90
N ALA A 81 6.08 -7.59 14.81
CA ALA A 81 5.30 -6.37 14.85
C ALA A 81 3.91 -6.58 15.49
N GLY A 82 3.25 -7.68 15.15
CA GLY A 82 1.94 -8.04 15.71
C GLY A 82 1.95 -8.50 17.16
N SER A 83 3.13 -8.74 17.77
CA SER A 83 3.23 -9.25 19.15
C SER A 83 3.04 -8.18 20.23
N GLY A 84 2.90 -6.90 19.85
CA GLY A 84 2.80 -5.78 20.80
C GLY A 84 4.14 -5.35 21.39
N SER A 85 5.25 -5.67 20.72
CA SER A 85 6.61 -5.30 21.13
C SER A 85 6.77 -3.78 21.28
N SER A 86 7.21 -3.33 22.46
CA SER A 86 7.49 -1.90 22.73
C SER A 86 8.55 -1.35 21.78
N MET A 87 9.56 -2.15 21.44
CA MET A 87 10.59 -1.77 20.47
C MET A 87 10.01 -1.38 19.11
N VAL A 88 9.02 -2.12 18.62
CA VAL A 88 8.36 -1.83 17.34
C VAL A 88 7.55 -0.55 17.45
N ASN A 89 6.77 -0.41 18.52
CA ASN A 89 5.95 0.78 18.74
C ASN A 89 6.80 2.07 18.86
N ASP A 90 7.92 2.00 19.58
CA ASP A 90 8.83 3.13 19.73
C ASP A 90 9.50 3.48 18.40
N TYR A 91 9.88 2.47 17.61
CA TYR A 91 10.43 2.68 16.27
C TYR A 91 9.42 3.34 15.32
N VAL A 92 8.17 2.86 15.30
CA VAL A 92 7.11 3.46 14.48
C VAL A 92 6.89 4.93 14.87
N LYS A 93 6.78 5.24 16.17
CA LYS A 93 6.58 6.61 16.64
C LYS A 93 7.73 7.54 16.26
N ALA A 94 8.97 7.04 16.27
CA ALA A 94 10.14 7.83 15.90
C ALA A 94 10.18 8.19 14.40
N HIS A 95 9.43 7.46 13.56
CA HIS A 95 9.45 7.61 12.10
C HIS A 95 8.11 8.03 11.48
N ALA A 96 7.03 8.11 12.27
CA ALA A 96 5.74 8.61 11.82
C ALA A 96 5.76 10.14 11.69
N GLN A 97 5.23 10.68 10.58
CA GLN A 97 5.10 12.13 10.40
C GLN A 97 3.98 12.71 11.25
N GLU A 98 2.87 11.98 11.39
CA GLU A 98 1.77 12.30 12.29
C GLU A 98 1.90 11.48 13.58
N MET A 99 1.97 12.17 14.72
CA MET A 99 2.31 11.55 16.00
C MET A 99 1.10 11.18 16.86
N ALA A 100 -0.12 11.55 16.44
CA ALA A 100 -1.32 11.13 17.13
C ALA A 100 -1.39 9.58 17.18
N PRO A 101 -1.32 8.95 18.37
CA PRO A 101 -1.26 7.49 18.49
C PRO A 101 -2.45 6.78 17.82
N THR A 102 -3.61 7.43 17.81
CA THR A 102 -4.83 6.94 17.15
C THR A 102 -4.70 6.91 15.63
N VAL A 103 -4.09 7.92 15.02
CA VAL A 103 -3.86 7.97 13.56
C VAL A 103 -2.82 6.94 13.15
N ILE A 104 -1.76 6.77 13.94
CA ILE A 104 -0.76 5.71 13.71
C ILE A 104 -1.42 4.34 13.72
N GLN A 105 -2.24 4.04 14.74
CA GLN A 105 -2.90 2.75 14.84
C GLN A 105 -3.89 2.52 13.68
N GLN A 106 -4.70 3.52 13.32
CA GLN A 106 -5.61 3.44 12.18
C GLN A 106 -4.86 3.20 10.85
N HIS A 107 -3.70 3.83 10.68
CA HIS A 107 -2.85 3.62 9.51
C HIS A 107 -2.33 2.18 9.46
N ILE A 108 -1.84 1.65 10.58
CA ILE A 108 -1.38 0.25 10.68
C ILE A 108 -2.53 -0.72 10.39
N ASP A 109 -3.67 -0.56 11.05
CA ASP A 109 -4.81 -1.48 10.92
C ASP A 109 -5.35 -1.51 9.47
N LEU A 110 -5.27 -0.39 8.76
CA LEU A 110 -5.72 -0.30 7.37
C LEU A 110 -4.75 -1.00 6.40
N TYR A 111 -3.45 -0.74 6.52
CA TYR A 111 -2.46 -1.20 5.53
C TYR A 111 -1.72 -2.49 5.90
N VAL A 112 -1.75 -2.89 7.18
CA VAL A 112 -1.17 -4.14 7.68
C VAL A 112 -2.28 -5.11 8.00
N ASN A 113 -2.63 -5.95 7.03
CA ASN A 113 -3.74 -6.89 7.13
C ASN A 113 -3.33 -8.29 6.64
N ARG A 114 -4.32 -9.15 6.36
CA ARG A 114 -4.05 -10.53 5.90
C ARG A 114 -3.15 -10.58 4.66
N PHE A 115 -3.32 -9.65 3.72
CA PHE A 115 -2.55 -9.58 2.47
C PHE A 115 -1.08 -9.20 2.70
N SER A 116 -0.78 -8.51 3.81
CA SER A 116 0.61 -8.23 4.19
C SER A 116 1.33 -9.49 4.66
N ARG A 117 0.61 -10.43 5.28
CA ARG A 117 1.17 -11.69 5.77
C ARG A 117 1.29 -12.72 4.66
N GLU A 118 0.23 -12.85 3.88
CA GLU A 118 0.13 -13.79 2.77
C GLU A 118 -0.84 -13.24 1.74
N LEU A 119 -0.39 -13.19 0.48
CA LEU A 119 -1.20 -12.64 -0.60
C LEU A 119 -2.41 -13.53 -0.92
N GLY A 120 -2.20 -14.85 -0.91
CA GLY A 120 -3.19 -15.86 -1.27
C GLY A 120 -3.69 -15.74 -2.71
N ASP A 121 -4.57 -16.67 -3.12
CA ASP A 121 -5.13 -16.70 -4.48
C ASP A 121 -5.88 -15.40 -4.84
N GLU A 122 -6.63 -14.86 -3.88
CA GLU A 122 -7.40 -13.61 -4.05
C GLU A 122 -6.48 -12.41 -4.31
N GLY A 123 -5.39 -12.29 -3.55
CA GLY A 123 -4.45 -11.19 -3.72
C GLY A 123 -3.61 -11.33 -5.00
N GLU A 124 -3.23 -12.57 -5.38
CA GLU A 124 -2.57 -12.82 -6.65
C GLU A 124 -3.45 -12.42 -7.83
N GLU A 125 -4.73 -12.81 -7.79
CA GLU A 125 -5.67 -12.47 -8.85
C GLU A 125 -5.92 -10.96 -8.91
N ALA A 126 -6.03 -10.29 -7.76
CA ALA A 126 -6.12 -8.83 -7.69
C ALA A 126 -4.95 -8.14 -8.41
N VAL A 127 -3.72 -8.64 -8.22
CA VAL A 127 -2.53 -8.12 -8.91
C VAL A 127 -2.57 -8.43 -10.40
N ARG A 128 -3.00 -9.64 -10.81
CA ARG A 128 -3.16 -9.98 -12.23
C ARG A 128 -4.17 -9.08 -12.92
N VAL A 129 -5.31 -8.80 -12.30
CA VAL A 129 -6.32 -7.88 -12.82
C VAL A 129 -5.76 -6.47 -13.01
N LEU A 130 -4.95 -5.98 -12.06
CA LEU A 130 -4.27 -4.69 -12.19
C LEU A 130 -3.33 -4.65 -13.39
N LEU A 131 -2.47 -5.67 -13.53
CA LEU A 131 -1.50 -5.76 -14.63
C LEU A 131 -2.21 -5.88 -15.99
N GLN A 132 -3.21 -6.75 -16.10
CA GLN A 132 -3.98 -6.94 -17.34
C GLN A 132 -4.70 -5.65 -17.79
N ARG A 133 -5.26 -4.88 -16.84
CA ARG A 133 -5.87 -3.58 -17.16
C ARG A 133 -4.84 -2.56 -17.62
N ALA A 134 -3.67 -2.53 -17.00
CA ALA A 134 -2.58 -1.66 -17.42
C ALA A 134 -2.03 -2.02 -18.81
N GLU A 135 -1.91 -3.32 -19.13
CA GLU A 135 -1.57 -3.82 -20.46
C GLU A 135 -2.63 -3.43 -21.50
N SER A 136 -3.91 -3.65 -21.19
CA SER A 136 -5.04 -3.29 -22.08
C SER A 136 -5.12 -1.78 -22.34
N ALA A 137 -4.69 -0.97 -21.38
CA ALA A 137 -4.58 0.48 -21.50
C ALA A 137 -3.29 0.94 -22.21
N GLY A 138 -2.40 0.03 -22.59
CA GLY A 138 -1.11 0.34 -23.23
C GLY A 138 -0.07 0.96 -22.30
N LEU A 139 -0.25 0.83 -20.98
CA LEU A 139 0.69 1.35 -19.97
C LEU A 139 1.83 0.38 -19.67
N LEU A 140 1.60 -0.92 -19.88
CA LEU A 140 2.59 -1.97 -19.67
C LEU A 140 2.73 -2.84 -20.92
N THR A 141 3.93 -3.39 -21.11
CA THR A 141 4.17 -4.46 -22.08
C THR A 141 3.89 -5.81 -21.42
N PRO A 142 3.20 -6.74 -22.09
CA PRO A 142 2.95 -8.08 -21.56
C PRO A 142 4.24 -8.79 -21.11
N CYS A 143 4.15 -9.50 -19.99
CA CYS A 143 5.27 -10.20 -19.38
C CYS A 143 4.87 -11.61 -18.93
N ASP A 144 5.55 -12.62 -19.47
CA ASP A 144 5.30 -14.03 -19.13
C ASP A 144 6.04 -14.49 -17.86
N SER A 145 6.78 -13.59 -17.21
CA SER A 145 7.49 -13.95 -15.98
C SER A 145 6.50 -14.23 -14.84
N PRO A 146 6.81 -15.19 -13.95
CA PRO A 146 6.02 -15.40 -12.75
C PRO A 146 5.90 -14.10 -11.94
N LEU A 147 4.70 -13.89 -11.40
CA LEU A 147 4.38 -12.76 -10.55
C LEU A 147 5.21 -12.81 -9.26
N LEU A 148 5.19 -13.96 -8.58
CA LEU A 148 5.93 -14.17 -7.34
C LEU A 148 7.35 -14.69 -7.61
N ALA A 149 8.30 -14.18 -6.83
CA ALA A 149 9.71 -14.59 -6.89
C ALA A 149 9.97 -15.95 -6.22
N SER A 150 9.07 -16.35 -5.33
CA SER A 150 8.94 -17.69 -4.80
C SER A 150 7.46 -18.07 -4.80
N PRO A 151 7.11 -19.29 -5.25
CA PRO A 151 5.83 -19.89 -4.87
C PRO A 151 5.83 -20.28 -3.40
#